data_AF-A0A1T5CRW0-F1
#
_entry.id   AF-A0A1T5CRW0-F1
#
_cell.length_a   1.000
_cell.length_b   1.000
_cell.length_c   1.000
_cell.angle_alpha   90.00
_cell.angle_beta   90.00
_cell.angle_gamma   90.00
#
_symmetry.space_group_name_H-M   'P 1'
#
loop_
_entity.id
_entity.type
_entity.pdbx_description
1 polymer ?
#
loop_
_entity_poly.entity_id
_entity_poly.type
_entity_poly.pdbx_seq_one_letter_code
_entity_poly.pdbx_strand_id
1 'polypeptide(L)'
;MKSTIVNSLGLLTLVILLITGCSKKQADEPKPEEPTPTTVTVDNVSYNNYVKVLFENKCNSCHASGGAGSGKWTFSGYTSVKSNAAKIANVLLVTKVMPMNGSLSAKEIELLNAWFNIRNTPEN
;
A
#
# COMPACT_ATOMS: atom_id res chain seq x y z
N MET A 1 86.28 5.70 8.43
CA MET A 1 85.63 6.45 7.32
C MET A 1 84.19 6.69 7.70
N LYS A 2 83.73 7.94 7.56
CA LYS A 2 82.46 8.46 8.07
C LYS A 2 81.31 8.04 7.15
N SER A 3 80.17 7.64 7.70
CA SER A 3 78.89 7.90 7.05
C SER A 3 77.84 8.23 8.11
N THR A 4 77.05 9.24 7.76
CA THR A 4 76.38 10.19 8.63
C THR A 4 74.99 9.70 9.02
N ILE A 5 74.61 9.99 10.27
CA ILE A 5 73.23 9.95 10.77
C ILE A 5 72.41 11.00 10.00
N VAL A 6 71.25 10.64 9.45
CA VAL A 6 70.07 11.53 9.46
C VAL A 6 68.78 10.73 9.49
N ASN A 7 68.03 11.00 10.55
CA ASN A 7 66.66 10.66 10.84
C ASN A 7 65.73 11.23 9.74
N SER A 8 64.91 10.40 9.10
CA SER A 8 63.79 10.87 8.26
C SER A 8 62.61 9.92 8.43
N LEU A 9 62.15 9.94 9.69
CA LEU A 9 60.78 9.72 10.11
C LEU A 9 59.79 10.35 9.10
N GLY A 10 58.84 9.55 8.64
CA GLY A 10 57.54 10.04 8.14
C GLY A 10 57.43 10.25 6.63
N LEU A 11 57.36 9.17 5.84
CA LEU A 11 56.85 9.30 4.46
C LEU A 11 56.20 8.02 3.90
N LEU A 12 55.57 7.18 4.74
CA LEU A 12 54.86 5.98 4.26
C LEU A 12 53.50 5.74 4.96
N THR A 13 52.90 6.78 5.53
CA THR A 13 51.63 6.72 6.26
C THR A 13 50.65 7.79 5.78
N LEU A 14 50.44 7.92 4.45
CA LEU A 14 49.48 8.90 3.91
C LEU A 14 48.59 8.38 2.76
N VAL A 15 48.50 7.07 2.54
CA VAL A 15 47.70 6.49 1.43
C VAL A 15 46.69 5.43 1.93
N ILE A 16 46.02 5.69 3.06
CA ILE A 16 44.93 4.81 3.57
C ILE A 16 43.66 5.59 3.95
N LEU A 17 43.64 6.92 3.91
CA LEU A 17 42.51 7.71 4.43
C LEU A 17 41.45 8.20 3.43
N LEU A 18 41.42 7.72 2.18
CA LEU A 18 40.55 8.32 1.14
C LEU A 18 39.30 7.52 0.72
N ILE A 19 38.85 6.50 1.47
CA ILE A 19 37.62 5.76 1.10
C ILE A 19 36.50 5.77 2.17
N THR A 20 36.47 6.77 3.05
CA THR A 20 35.30 6.96 3.93
C THR A 20 34.42 8.10 3.41
N GLY A 21 33.16 7.78 3.08
CA GLY A 21 32.09 8.77 3.21
C GLY A 21 31.24 9.14 1.98
N CYS A 22 30.94 8.24 1.04
CA CYS A 22 29.71 8.40 0.26
C CYS A 22 28.53 7.80 1.03
N SER A 23 28.12 8.45 2.12
CA SER A 23 26.76 8.25 2.64
C SER A 23 25.81 8.92 1.67
N LYS A 24 25.15 8.12 0.82
CA LYS A 24 23.94 8.58 0.13
C LYS A 24 22.92 8.88 1.22
N LYS A 25 22.86 10.15 1.64
CA LYS A 25 21.65 10.68 2.27
C LYS A 25 20.57 10.59 1.21
N GLN A 26 19.79 9.51 1.23
CA GLN A 26 18.47 9.58 0.66
C GLN A 26 17.78 10.74 1.38
N ALA A 27 17.55 11.82 0.64
CA ALA A 27 16.55 12.78 1.05
C ALA A 27 15.27 11.98 1.21
N ASP A 28 14.67 12.04 2.40
CA ASP A 28 13.34 11.49 2.61
C ASP A 28 12.45 12.04 1.49
N GLU A 29 12.00 11.15 0.61
CA GLU A 29 10.92 11.47 -0.31
C GLU A 29 9.76 11.96 0.55
N PRO A 30 9.08 13.05 0.20
CA PRO A 30 7.88 13.44 0.90
C PRO A 30 6.88 12.29 0.80
N LYS A 31 6.80 11.48 1.86
CA LYS A 31 5.76 10.47 2.03
C LYS A 31 4.44 11.21 1.85
N PRO A 32 3.57 10.81 0.92
CA PRO A 32 2.22 11.37 0.85
C PRO A 32 1.63 11.33 2.26
N GLU A 33 1.15 12.47 2.75
CA GLU A 33 0.51 12.55 4.06
C GLU A 33 -0.55 11.46 4.13
N GLU A 34 -0.31 10.44 4.96
CA GLU A 34 -1.34 9.47 5.30
C GLU A 34 -2.45 10.27 5.96
N PRO A 35 -3.69 10.24 5.43
CA PRO A 35 -4.80 10.91 6.07
C PRO A 35 -4.86 10.42 7.52
N THR A 36 -4.85 11.38 8.46
CA THR A 36 -5.09 11.13 9.88
C THR A 36 -6.29 10.18 10.01
N PRO A 37 -6.15 9.00 10.64
CA PRO A 37 -7.19 8.01 10.61
C PRO A 37 -8.31 8.49 11.52
N THR A 38 -9.28 9.19 10.94
CA THR A 38 -10.64 9.14 11.45
C THR A 38 -10.97 7.66 11.45
N THR A 39 -11.07 7.04 12.64
CA THR A 39 -11.28 5.60 12.73
C THR A 39 -12.55 5.28 11.96
N VAL A 40 -12.43 4.43 10.93
CA VAL A 40 -13.57 4.05 10.10
C VAL A 40 -14.45 3.11 10.91
N THR A 41 -15.71 3.51 11.10
CA THR A 41 -16.74 2.77 11.83
C THR A 41 -17.88 2.41 10.89
N VAL A 42 -18.81 1.60 11.39
CA VAL A 42 -20.04 1.26 10.67
C VAL A 42 -20.89 2.48 10.33
N ASP A 43 -20.79 3.56 11.11
CA ASP A 43 -21.60 4.77 10.95
C ASP A 43 -21.01 5.75 9.92
N ASN A 44 -19.69 5.72 9.71
CA ASN A 44 -18.98 6.67 8.86
C ASN A 44 -18.33 6.05 7.61
N VAL A 45 -18.36 4.72 7.43
CA VAL A 45 -17.70 4.04 6.29
C VAL A 45 -18.24 4.49 4.93
N SER A 46 -17.38 4.98 4.06
CA SER A 46 -17.72 5.42 2.70
C SER A 46 -16.74 4.87 1.67
N TYR A 47 -17.02 5.15 0.40
CA TYR A 47 -16.12 4.74 -0.66
C TYR A 47 -14.74 5.36 -0.48
N ASN A 48 -14.69 6.68 -0.29
CA ASN A 48 -13.44 7.44 -0.26
C ASN A 48 -12.60 7.20 1.00
N ASN A 49 -13.21 6.94 2.15
CA ASN A 49 -12.46 6.73 3.39
C ASN A 49 -12.04 5.27 3.63
N TYR A 50 -12.60 4.29 2.90
CA TYR A 50 -12.34 2.88 3.18
C TYR A 50 -12.45 1.96 1.96
N VAL A 51 -13.62 1.89 1.31
CA VAL A 51 -13.91 0.82 0.33
C VAL A 51 -12.99 0.90 -0.88
N LYS A 52 -12.64 2.11 -1.32
CA LYS A 52 -11.69 2.32 -2.42
C LYS A 52 -10.36 1.61 -2.15
N VAL A 53 -9.72 1.93 -1.03
CA VAL A 53 -8.41 1.37 -0.65
C VAL A 53 -8.50 -0.15 -0.46
N LEU A 54 -9.58 -0.64 0.15
CA LEU A 54 -9.79 -2.08 0.30
C LEU A 54 -9.85 -2.78 -1.07
N PHE A 55 -10.59 -2.21 -2.02
CA PHE A 55 -10.74 -2.78 -3.36
C PHE A 55 -9.45 -2.68 -4.18
N GLU A 56 -8.73 -1.57 -4.08
CA GLU A 56 -7.41 -1.39 -4.68
C GLU A 56 -6.41 -2.44 -4.17
N ASN A 57 -6.39 -2.70 -2.86
CA ASN A 57 -5.42 -3.61 -2.26
C ASN A 57 -5.77 -5.09 -2.43
N LYS A 58 -7.05 -5.46 -2.35
CA LYS A 58 -7.48 -6.87 -2.27
C LYS A 58 -8.20 -7.40 -3.51
N CYS A 59 -8.68 -6.53 -4.39
CA CYS A 59 -9.51 -6.94 -5.53
C CYS A 59 -8.86 -6.60 -6.88
N ASN A 60 -8.15 -5.47 -6.95
CA ASN A 60 -7.66 -4.92 -8.22
C ASN A 60 -6.71 -5.85 -8.98
N SER A 61 -5.89 -6.67 -8.30
CA SER A 61 -4.95 -7.57 -8.98
C SER A 61 -5.64 -8.56 -9.93
N CYS A 62 -6.87 -8.99 -9.63
CA CYS A 62 -7.67 -9.84 -10.51
C CYS A 62 -8.74 -9.05 -11.27
N HIS A 63 -9.26 -7.97 -10.69
CA HIS A 63 -10.39 -7.22 -11.24
C HIS A 63 -9.99 -5.95 -12.03
N ALA A 64 -8.70 -5.64 -12.18
CA ALA A 64 -8.24 -4.61 -13.13
C ALA A 64 -8.56 -5.01 -14.57
N SER A 65 -8.54 -4.04 -15.50
CA SER A 65 -8.65 -4.31 -16.93
C SER A 65 -7.62 -5.34 -17.38
N GLY A 66 -8.06 -6.42 -18.04
CA GLY A 66 -7.20 -7.54 -18.46
C GLY A 66 -6.86 -8.55 -17.36
N GLY A 67 -7.27 -8.32 -16.11
CA GLY A 67 -7.07 -9.27 -15.01
C GLY A 67 -7.96 -10.51 -15.12
N ALA A 68 -7.59 -11.60 -14.44
CA ALA A 68 -8.30 -12.88 -14.50
C ALA A 68 -9.79 -12.81 -14.08
N GLY A 69 -10.15 -11.85 -13.24
CA GLY A 69 -11.52 -11.58 -12.79
C GLY A 69 -12.28 -10.57 -13.65
N SER A 70 -11.62 -9.88 -14.57
CA SER A 70 -12.21 -8.80 -15.40
C SER A 70 -13.39 -9.27 -16.26
N GLY A 71 -13.37 -10.52 -16.72
CA GLY A 71 -14.48 -11.12 -17.47
C GLY A 71 -15.77 -11.30 -16.67
N LYS A 72 -15.73 -11.17 -15.33
CA LYS A 72 -16.92 -11.19 -14.47
C LYS A 72 -17.28 -9.80 -13.95
N TRP A 73 -16.28 -9.00 -13.63
CA TRP A 73 -16.44 -7.63 -13.18
C TRP A 73 -15.08 -6.94 -13.26
N THR A 74 -15.04 -5.75 -13.86
CA THR A 74 -13.84 -4.91 -13.91
C THR A 74 -13.99 -3.78 -12.89
N PHE A 75 -13.04 -3.68 -11.97
CA PHE A 75 -12.92 -2.57 -11.06
C PHE A 75 -12.33 -1.35 -11.79
N SER A 76 -13.08 -0.26 -11.80
CA SER A 76 -12.69 1.01 -12.43
C SER A 76 -13.21 2.22 -11.63
N GLY A 77 -13.12 2.15 -10.30
CA GLY A 77 -13.58 3.21 -9.40
C GLY A 77 -15.01 3.03 -8.89
N TYR A 78 -15.50 4.04 -8.16
CA TYR A 78 -16.79 4.00 -7.43
C TYR A 78 -17.97 3.54 -8.30
N THR A 79 -18.15 4.13 -9.49
CA THR A 79 -19.27 3.81 -10.38
C THR A 79 -19.32 2.33 -10.74
N SER A 80 -18.16 1.69 -10.97
CA SER A 80 -18.08 0.25 -11.28
C SER A 80 -18.52 -0.62 -10.11
N VAL A 81 -18.22 -0.20 -8.88
CA VAL A 81 -18.63 -0.92 -7.66
C VAL A 81 -20.11 -0.72 -7.42
N LYS A 82 -20.59 0.54 -7.47
CA LYS A 82 -21.99 0.89 -7.21
C LYS A 82 -22.95 0.25 -8.20
N SER A 83 -22.65 0.33 -9.50
CA SER A 83 -23.47 -0.31 -10.55
C SER A 83 -23.55 -1.83 -10.42
N ASN A 84 -22.61 -2.46 -9.72
CA ASN A 84 -22.56 -3.90 -9.48
C ASN A 84 -22.78 -4.26 -8.01
N ALA A 85 -23.30 -3.34 -7.19
CA ALA A 85 -23.29 -3.45 -5.74
C ALA A 85 -23.95 -4.74 -5.23
N ALA A 86 -25.12 -5.10 -5.76
CA ALA A 86 -25.83 -6.32 -5.35
C ALA A 86 -25.01 -7.59 -5.63
N LYS A 87 -24.38 -7.67 -6.81
CA LYS A 87 -23.54 -8.81 -7.20
C LYS A 87 -22.29 -8.90 -6.34
N ILE A 88 -21.62 -7.76 -6.12
CA ILE A 88 -20.40 -7.69 -5.31
C ILE A 88 -20.72 -8.03 -3.84
N ALA A 89 -21.77 -7.43 -3.27
CA ALA A 89 -22.22 -7.72 -1.91
C ALA A 89 -22.55 -9.21 -1.74
N ASN A 90 -23.21 -9.83 -2.72
CA ASN A 90 -23.50 -11.26 -2.65
C ASN A 90 -22.21 -12.11 -2.58
N VAL A 91 -21.22 -11.83 -3.44
CA VAL A 91 -19.98 -12.63 -3.45
C VAL A 91 -19.08 -12.39 -2.23
N LEU A 92 -19.10 -11.18 -1.67
CA LEU A 92 -18.26 -10.82 -0.51
C LEU A 92 -18.91 -11.20 0.82
N LEU A 93 -20.23 -11.03 0.97
CA LEU A 93 -20.92 -11.13 2.25
C LEU A 93 -21.73 -12.42 2.40
N VAL A 94 -22.28 -12.95 1.31
CA VAL A 94 -23.14 -14.14 1.33
C VAL A 94 -22.32 -15.39 1.01
N THR A 95 -21.81 -15.49 -0.22
CA THR A 95 -21.10 -16.71 -0.65
C THR A 95 -19.65 -16.74 -0.17
N LYS A 96 -19.06 -15.56 0.08
CA LYS A 96 -17.69 -15.38 0.62
C LYS A 96 -16.62 -16.14 -0.18
N VAL A 97 -16.81 -16.24 -1.50
CA VAL A 97 -15.89 -16.96 -2.41
C VAL A 97 -14.78 -16.06 -2.97
N MET A 98 -14.76 -14.79 -2.57
CA MET A 98 -13.75 -13.82 -2.96
C MET A 98 -13.14 -13.17 -1.72
N PRO A 99 -11.82 -12.93 -1.70
CA PRO A 99 -10.84 -13.21 -2.78
C PRO A 99 -10.51 -14.71 -2.93
N MET A 100 -10.21 -15.18 -4.16
CA MET A 100 -9.91 -16.61 -4.41
C MET A 100 -8.70 -17.14 -3.63
N ASN A 101 -7.66 -16.32 -3.46
CA ASN A 101 -6.40 -16.71 -2.81
C ASN A 101 -6.24 -16.06 -1.43
N GLY A 102 -7.34 -15.79 -0.74
CA GLY A 102 -7.29 -15.11 0.55
C GLY A 102 -8.65 -15.04 1.22
N SER A 103 -8.75 -14.13 2.19
CA SER A 103 -10.02 -13.86 2.86
C SER A 103 -10.10 -12.39 3.26
N LEU A 104 -11.33 -11.95 3.49
CA LEU A 104 -11.60 -10.71 4.19
C LEU A 104 -11.64 -11.00 5.69
N SER A 105 -11.00 -10.15 6.47
CA SER A 105 -11.08 -10.16 7.93
C SER A 105 -12.51 -9.86 8.39
N ALA A 106 -12.80 -10.20 9.64
CA ALA A 106 -14.10 -9.88 10.24
C ALA A 106 -14.41 -8.38 10.20
N LYS A 107 -13.40 -7.52 10.42
CA LYS A 107 -13.57 -6.07 10.36
C LYS A 107 -13.85 -5.57 8.95
N GLU A 108 -13.20 -6.16 7.94
CA GLU A 108 -13.48 -5.83 6.53
C GLU A 108 -14.89 -6.23 6.12
N ILE A 109 -15.35 -7.41 6.54
CA ILE A 109 -16.72 -7.86 6.32
C ILE A 109 -17.74 -6.96 7.03
N GLU A 110 -17.47 -6.56 8.28
CA GLU A 110 -18.33 -5.66 9.05
C GLU A 110 -18.49 -4.30 8.34
N LEU A 111 -17.38 -3.68 7.94
CA LEU A 111 -17.39 -2.38 7.28
C LEU A 111 -17.99 -2.46 5.86
N LEU A 112 -17.76 -3.53 5.11
CA LEU A 112 -18.41 -3.74 3.82
C LEU A 112 -19.91 -3.98 3.96
N ASN A 113 -20.34 -4.75 4.96
CA ASN A 113 -21.77 -4.93 5.24
C ASN A 113 -22.43 -3.59 5.61
N ALA A 114 -21.79 -2.79 6.45
CA ALA A 114 -22.28 -1.45 6.77
C ALA A 114 -22.36 -0.57 5.52
N TRP A 115 -21.32 -0.56 4.67
CA TRP A 115 -21.31 0.24 3.45
C TRP A 115 -22.39 -0.18 2.44
N PHE A 116 -22.52 -1.47 2.14
CA PHE A 116 -23.50 -1.99 1.17
C PHE A 116 -24.94 -1.93 1.69
N ASN A 117 -25.18 -2.42 2.91
CA ASN A 117 -26.54 -2.76 3.37
C ASN A 117 -27.13 -1.74 4.35
N ILE A 118 -26.29 -0.99 5.08
CA ILE A 118 -26.77 -0.03 6.10
C ILE A 118 -26.72 1.39 5.55
N ARG A 119 -25.58 1.78 4.97
CA ARG A 119 -25.34 3.16 4.50
C ARG A 119 -25.76 3.42 3.06
N ASN A 120 -26.18 2.39 2.33
CA ASN A 120 -26.63 2.48 0.93
C ASN A 120 -25.54 3.01 -0.04
N THR A 121 -24.32 2.51 0.08
CA THR A 121 -23.16 2.78 -0.81
C THR A 121 -22.78 4.27 -0.96
N PRO A 122 -22.54 5.02 0.14
CA PRO A 122 -22.15 6.42 0.04
C PRO A 122 -20.74 6.56 -0.55
N GLU A 123 -20.56 7.57 -1.40
CA GLU A 123 -19.23 7.90 -1.94
C GLU A 123 -18.37 8.60 -0.87
N ASN A 124 -18.98 9.51 -0.10
CA ASN A 124 -18.37 10.29 0.99
C ASN A 124 -19.02 9.99 2.34
#